data_AF-A0A5A5T9K6-F1
#
_entry.id   AF-A0A5A5T9K6-F1
#
_cell.length_a   1.000
_cell.length_b   1.000
_cell.length_c   1.000
_cell.angle_alpha   90.00
_cell.angle_beta   90.00
_cell.angle_gamma   90.00
#
_symmetry.space_group_name_H-M   'P 1'
#
loop_
_entity.id
_entity.type
_entity.pdbx_description
1 polymer ?
#
loop_
_entity_poly.entity_id
_entity_poly.type
_entity_poly.pdbx_seq_one_letter_code
_entity_poly.pdbx_strand_id
1 'polypeptide(L)'
;MFEPLRFNKLLKAIPGLDHLQLTPRAAHHAKSPIYAHIREEVDVEKVKRTAHGAQETHIHEDIKKDIKVTPARGQHATEVQKNVSKDIKIKQVQQVNGKTIHTSETLTHVQTQTSETLAHVHATSFAVASIEMTPPHPPREDTPIYLQTHRHLVYKLDTPCAICGVRQSTLHDSTENPFGAQDIETHHYPIERSLLNACDPKKIHLMFPQVKDHQTLEDFIDSEANIMVLCDIHHRHPHYGIHHLLAQDFFIQPYLFGGYQVVADAADAAKVLATNERVIHTHSAHN
;
A
#
# COMPACT_ATOMS: atom_id res chain seq x y z
N MET A 1 -10.43 -13.77 35.98
CA MET A 1 -11.80 -13.36 35.59
C MET A 1 -11.68 -11.89 35.19
N PHE A 2 -11.33 -11.64 33.92
CA PHE A 2 -11.05 -10.29 33.43
C PHE A 2 -12.24 -9.83 32.61
N GLU A 3 -12.85 -8.72 33.01
CA GLU A 3 -13.92 -8.07 32.25
C GLU A 3 -13.34 -7.47 30.95
N PRO A 4 -13.98 -7.67 29.79
CA PRO A 4 -13.53 -7.08 28.55
C PRO A 4 -13.80 -5.57 28.58
N LEU A 5 -12.78 -4.82 28.14
CA LEU A 5 -12.86 -3.40 27.79
C LEU A 5 -14.16 -3.15 27.01
N ARG A 6 -14.99 -2.25 27.52
CA ARG A 6 -16.24 -1.84 26.88
C ARG A 6 -15.92 -1.28 25.49
N PHE A 7 -16.14 -2.12 24.49
CA PHE A 7 -16.07 -1.78 23.07
C PHE A 7 -17.00 -0.61 22.76
N ASN A 8 -16.47 0.36 22.03
CA ASN A 8 -17.20 1.51 21.50
C ASN A 8 -18.39 1.02 20.63
N LYS A 9 -19.57 1.65 20.79
CA LYS A 9 -20.78 1.31 20.04
C LYS A 9 -20.64 1.48 18.52
N LEU A 10 -19.63 2.21 18.05
CA LEU A 10 -19.33 2.38 16.61
C LEU A 10 -18.75 1.12 15.95
N LEU A 11 -18.24 0.15 16.73
CA LEU A 11 -17.61 -1.09 16.21
C LEU A 11 -18.57 -2.29 16.15
N LYS A 12 -19.88 -2.08 16.34
CA LYS A 12 -20.87 -3.15 16.54
C LYS A 12 -21.25 -3.97 15.29
N ALA A 13 -20.54 -3.87 14.18
CA ALA A 13 -20.98 -4.51 12.93
C ALA A 13 -19.90 -5.35 12.21
N ILE A 14 -18.94 -5.95 12.90
CA ILE A 14 -18.06 -6.95 12.28
C ILE A 14 -18.22 -8.32 12.96
N PRO A 15 -19.11 -9.20 12.44
CA PRO A 15 -19.02 -10.62 12.67
C PRO A 15 -17.78 -11.15 11.91
N GLY A 16 -16.81 -11.73 12.61
CA GLY A 16 -15.71 -12.47 11.96
C GLY A 16 -14.31 -12.36 12.57
N LEU A 17 -14.06 -11.46 13.53
CA LEU A 17 -12.69 -11.21 14.03
C LEU A 17 -12.29 -11.96 15.31
N ASP A 18 -13.12 -12.86 15.84
CA ASP A 18 -12.83 -13.58 17.10
C ASP A 18 -11.66 -14.59 17.01
N HIS A 19 -11.12 -14.88 15.81
CA HIS A 19 -10.04 -15.85 15.61
C HIS A 19 -8.64 -15.23 15.42
N LEU A 20 -8.50 -13.90 15.38
CA LEU A 20 -7.21 -13.20 15.21
C LEU A 20 -6.67 -12.68 16.54
N GLN A 21 -6.48 -13.57 17.52
CA GLN A 21 -5.52 -13.30 18.60
C GLN A 21 -4.10 -13.58 18.08
N LEU A 22 -3.52 -12.59 17.42
CA LEU A 22 -2.11 -12.63 17.01
C LEU A 22 -1.21 -12.79 18.25
N THR A 23 -0.45 -13.87 18.31
CA THR A 23 0.58 -14.04 19.33
C THR A 23 1.78 -13.11 19.03
N PRO A 24 2.44 -12.51 20.05
CA PRO A 24 3.47 -11.47 19.85
C PRO A 24 4.83 -11.95 19.28
N ARG A 25 4.90 -13.12 18.63
CA ARG A 25 6.19 -13.77 18.30
C ARG A 25 6.46 -14.05 16.82
N ALA A 26 5.62 -13.59 15.90
CA ALA A 26 5.86 -13.70 14.45
C ALA A 26 6.42 -12.40 13.85
N ALA A 27 7.49 -11.87 14.44
CA ALA A 27 8.37 -10.91 13.78
C ALA A 27 9.80 -11.42 14.00
N HIS A 28 10.68 -11.23 13.04
CA HIS A 28 12.07 -11.72 13.00
C HIS A 28 12.23 -13.16 12.52
N HIS A 29 12.11 -13.39 11.21
CA HIS A 29 13.03 -14.23 10.42
C HIS A 29 12.79 -14.03 8.92
N ALA A 30 12.76 -12.78 8.46
CA ALA A 30 12.98 -12.49 7.04
C ALA A 30 14.50 -12.48 6.81
N LYS A 31 14.99 -13.38 5.95
CA LYS A 31 16.36 -13.28 5.43
C LYS A 31 16.50 -11.89 4.80
N SER A 32 17.52 -11.15 5.21
CA SER A 32 17.76 -9.78 4.77
C SER A 32 17.67 -9.69 3.24
N PRO A 33 16.74 -8.91 2.67
CA PRO A 33 16.81 -8.60 1.26
C PRO A 33 18.12 -7.86 0.98
N ILE A 34 18.59 -7.98 -0.26
CA ILE A 34 19.72 -7.17 -0.74
C ILE A 34 19.25 -5.71 -0.71
N TYR A 35 19.62 -4.97 0.34
CA TYR A 35 19.35 -3.55 0.43
C TYR A 35 20.32 -2.81 -0.51
N ALA A 36 19.79 -2.14 -1.53
CA ALA A 36 20.50 -1.04 -2.15
C ALA A 36 20.29 0.19 -1.25
N HIS A 37 21.31 0.54 -0.46
CA HIS A 37 21.31 1.83 0.23
C HIS A 37 21.58 2.91 -0.82
N ILE A 38 20.55 3.67 -1.17
CA ILE A 38 20.70 4.89 -1.95
C ILE A 38 20.91 6.01 -0.95
N ARG A 39 22.13 6.56 -0.90
CA ARG A 39 22.42 7.80 -0.16
C ARG A 39 22.35 8.94 -1.16
N GLU A 40 21.41 9.85 -0.95
CA GLU A 40 21.32 11.10 -1.69
C GLU A 40 21.93 12.19 -0.82
N GLU A 41 23.06 12.76 -1.24
CA GLU A 41 23.65 13.94 -0.62
C GLU A 41 23.40 15.13 -1.52
N VAL A 42 22.85 16.20 -0.93
CA VAL A 42 22.59 17.47 -1.60
C VAL A 42 23.51 18.51 -0.96
N ASP A 43 24.60 18.83 -1.66
CA ASP A 43 25.50 19.90 -1.24
C ASP A 43 24.95 21.24 -1.72
N VAL A 44 24.53 22.10 -0.79
CA VAL A 44 24.07 23.46 -1.09
C VAL A 44 25.13 24.46 -0.67
N GLU A 45 25.92 24.97 -1.62
CA GLU A 45 26.81 26.10 -1.36
C GLU A 45 26.01 27.41 -1.32
N LYS A 46 25.81 27.96 -0.12
CA LYS A 46 25.31 29.33 0.06
C LYS A 46 26.47 30.31 0.12
N VAL A 47 26.71 31.04 -0.97
CA VAL A 47 27.66 32.16 -0.96
C VAL A 47 26.96 33.45 -0.55
N LYS A 48 27.41 34.05 0.55
CA LYS A 48 27.09 35.43 0.93
C LYS A 48 28.39 36.24 0.89
N ARG A 49 28.35 37.46 0.36
CA ARG A 49 29.08 38.58 1.00
C ARG A 49 28.64 39.97 0.56
N THR A 50 28.68 40.83 1.58
CA THR A 50 28.45 42.28 1.71
C THR A 50 29.51 43.10 0.95
N ALA A 51 29.53 44.44 0.88
CA ALA A 51 28.59 45.49 1.28
C ALA A 51 28.30 46.48 0.13
N HIS A 52 29.00 46.42 -1.03
CA HIS A 52 28.91 47.42 -2.10
C HIS A 52 29.09 46.84 -3.52
N GLY A 53 28.18 45.99 -4.00
CA GLY A 53 28.15 45.55 -5.41
C GLY A 53 27.20 44.38 -5.67
N ALA A 54 26.58 44.34 -6.85
CA ALA A 54 25.59 43.34 -7.23
C ALA A 54 26.15 41.91 -7.12
N GLN A 55 25.41 41.02 -6.45
CA GLN A 55 25.75 39.61 -6.31
C GLN A 55 24.92 38.75 -7.27
N GLU A 56 25.58 37.91 -8.07
CA GLU A 56 24.96 36.74 -8.68
C GLU A 56 24.94 35.60 -7.66
N THR A 57 23.78 34.94 -7.51
CA THR A 57 23.67 33.70 -6.73
C THR A 57 23.52 32.56 -7.72
N HIS A 58 24.54 31.70 -7.76
CA HIS A 58 24.50 30.45 -8.52
C HIS A 58 24.21 29.34 -7.51
N ILE A 59 23.06 28.69 -7.63
CA ILE A 59 22.72 27.50 -6.83
C ILE A 59 23.11 26.31 -7.68
N HIS A 60 24.26 25.72 -7.40
CA HIS A 60 24.68 24.47 -8.04
C HIS A 60 24.12 23.30 -7.22
N GLU A 61 23.35 22.42 -7.85
CA GLU A 61 22.82 21.20 -7.24
C GLU A 61 23.51 20.01 -7.88
N ASP A 62 24.51 19.45 -7.19
CA ASP A 62 25.14 18.20 -7.58
C ASP A 62 24.42 17.04 -6.89
N ILE A 63 23.60 16.30 -7.64
CA ILE A 63 23.02 15.06 -7.13
C ILE A 63 24.03 13.93 -7.37
N LYS A 64 24.71 13.50 -6.30
CA LYS A 64 25.56 12.30 -6.32
C LYS A 64 24.73 11.11 -5.86
N LYS A 65 24.58 10.12 -6.74
CA LYS A 65 23.92 8.86 -6.41
C LYS A 65 24.96 7.74 -6.29
N ASP A 66 25.27 7.38 -5.04
CA ASP A 66 26.10 6.22 -4.75
C ASP A 66 25.22 4.97 -4.61
N ILE A 67 25.40 4.01 -5.51
CA ILE A 67 24.70 2.73 -5.47
C ILE A 67 25.67 1.68 -4.95
N LYS A 68 25.54 1.31 -3.67
CA LYS A 68 26.26 0.19 -3.09
C LYS A 68 25.41 -1.08 -3.17
N VAL A 69 25.84 -2.05 -3.98
CA VAL A 69 25.20 -3.37 -4.08
C VAL A 69 26.04 -4.36 -3.30
N THR A 70 25.49 -4.87 -2.20
CA THR A 70 26.16 -5.93 -1.41
C THR A 70 25.76 -7.29 -1.98
N PRO A 71 26.70 -8.12 -2.47
CA PRO A 71 26.37 -9.43 -3.01
C PRO A 71 25.85 -10.37 -1.92
N ALA A 72 25.02 -11.33 -2.32
CA ALA A 72 24.50 -12.35 -1.42
C ALA A 72 25.63 -13.18 -0.79
N ARG A 73 25.46 -13.55 0.49
CA ARG A 73 26.44 -14.27 1.30
C ARG A 73 26.82 -15.59 0.60
N GLY A 74 28.06 -15.67 0.09
CA GLY A 74 28.60 -16.86 -0.59
C GLY A 74 29.01 -16.66 -2.05
N GLN A 75 28.76 -15.49 -2.65
CA GLN A 75 29.28 -15.15 -3.98
C GLN A 75 30.49 -14.22 -3.88
N HIS A 76 31.63 -14.66 -4.43
CA HIS A 76 32.76 -13.80 -4.72
C HIS A 76 32.42 -12.94 -5.94
N ALA A 77 31.74 -11.81 -5.73
CA ALA A 77 31.52 -10.80 -6.76
C ALA A 77 32.32 -9.54 -6.44
N THR A 78 32.97 -8.99 -7.46
CA THR A 78 33.64 -7.69 -7.42
C THR A 78 32.62 -6.61 -7.05
N GLU A 79 32.94 -5.76 -6.06
CA GLU A 79 32.09 -4.64 -5.65
C GLU A 79 31.93 -3.69 -6.85
N VAL A 80 30.71 -3.58 -7.39
CA VAL A 80 30.42 -2.67 -8.51
C VAL A 80 29.90 -1.36 -7.94
N GLN A 81 30.76 -0.35 -7.89
CA GLN A 81 30.37 1.02 -7.58
C GLN A 81 30.01 1.73 -8.90
N LYS A 82 28.77 2.21 -9.02
CA LYS A 82 28.33 2.99 -10.18
C LYS A 82 28.00 4.41 -9.72
N ASN A 83 28.83 5.36 -10.14
CA ASN A 83 28.58 6.79 -9.94
C ASN A 83 27.70 7.29 -11.09
N VAL A 84 26.59 7.93 -10.76
CA VAL A 84 25.74 8.63 -11.73
C VAL A 84 25.66 10.08 -11.29
N SER A 85 26.20 10.99 -12.09
CA SER A 85 26.00 12.43 -11.98
C SER A 85 25.06 12.90 -13.09
N LYS A 86 24.18 13.85 -12.77
CA LYS A 86 23.32 14.50 -13.75
C LYS A 86 23.36 16.00 -13.53
N ASP A 87 23.92 16.72 -14.50
CA ASP A 87 23.96 18.18 -14.47
C ASP A 87 22.55 18.75 -14.73
N ILE A 88 22.05 19.58 -13.82
CA ILE A 88 20.82 20.35 -14.02
C ILE A 88 21.23 21.75 -14.50
N LYS A 89 20.81 22.15 -15.71
CA LYS A 89 21.08 23.50 -16.24
C LYS A 89 20.22 24.56 -15.54
N ILE A 90 20.87 25.53 -14.92
CA ILE A 90 20.27 26.68 -14.22
C ILE A 90 19.86 27.79 -15.21
N LYS A 91 18.74 28.48 -14.92
CA LYS A 91 18.39 29.78 -15.54
C LYS A 91 19.00 30.93 -14.73
N GLN A 92 19.80 31.75 -15.39
CA GLN A 92 20.48 32.91 -14.82
C GLN A 92 19.49 33.94 -14.25
N VAL A 93 19.78 34.51 -13.07
CA VAL A 93 19.07 35.68 -12.53
C VAL A 93 20.08 36.82 -12.42
N GLN A 94 19.96 37.82 -13.29
CA GLN A 94 20.75 39.06 -13.18
C GLN A 94 19.98 40.11 -12.38
N GLN A 95 20.66 40.72 -11.40
CA GLN A 95 20.24 42.00 -10.83
C GLN A 95 21.14 43.12 -11.34
N VAL A 96 20.53 44.19 -11.87
CA VAL A 96 21.22 45.43 -12.23
C VAL A 96 20.62 46.57 -11.39
N ASN A 97 21.48 47.26 -10.63
CA ASN A 97 21.19 48.52 -9.91
C ASN A 97 19.99 48.56 -8.97
N GLY A 98 19.85 47.57 -8.07
CA GLY A 98 18.94 47.67 -6.91
C GLY A 98 17.45 47.75 -7.24
N LYS A 99 17.07 47.52 -8.51
CA LYS A 99 15.68 47.43 -8.95
C LYS A 99 15.47 46.07 -9.61
N THR A 100 14.73 45.20 -8.94
CA THR A 100 14.28 43.93 -9.50
C THR A 100 13.38 44.21 -10.71
N ILE A 101 13.87 43.93 -11.91
CA ILE A 101 13.04 43.92 -13.11
C ILE A 101 12.46 42.51 -13.23
N HIS A 102 11.23 42.35 -12.78
CA HIS A 102 10.41 41.22 -13.20
C HIS A 102 9.87 41.54 -14.59
N THR A 103 10.36 40.89 -15.64
CA THR A 103 9.61 40.81 -16.89
C THR A 103 8.37 39.97 -16.60
N SER A 104 7.26 40.68 -16.41
CA SER A 104 5.96 40.14 -16.06
C SER A 104 5.42 39.32 -17.22
N GLU A 105 5.20 38.02 -16.98
CA GLU A 105 3.85 37.48 -17.12
C GLU A 105 3.41 37.06 -15.71
N THR A 106 2.68 37.98 -15.08
CA THR A 106 1.68 37.77 -14.03
C THR A 106 2.05 36.83 -12.87
N LEU A 107 2.75 37.39 -11.88
CA LEU A 107 2.92 36.84 -10.54
C LEU A 107 1.82 37.37 -9.61
N THR A 108 0.91 36.49 -9.18
CA THR A 108 0.22 36.63 -7.89
C THR A 108 1.16 36.17 -6.78
N HIS A 109 1.21 36.95 -5.70
CA HIS A 109 2.02 36.71 -4.51
C HIS A 109 1.75 35.31 -3.92
N VAL A 110 2.67 34.37 -4.10
CA VAL A 110 2.72 33.14 -3.31
C VAL A 110 3.83 33.32 -2.29
N GLN A 111 3.44 33.59 -1.04
CA GLN A 111 4.28 33.29 0.10
C GLN A 111 4.59 31.79 0.02
N THR A 112 5.82 31.43 -0.33
CA THR A 112 6.36 30.10 -0.07
C THR A 112 6.58 29.99 1.44
N GLN A 113 5.47 29.81 2.18
CA GLN A 113 5.52 28.96 3.35
C GLN A 113 6.05 27.62 2.84
N THR A 114 7.29 27.29 3.21
CA THR A 114 7.68 25.89 3.32
C THR A 114 6.66 25.28 4.26
N SER A 115 5.64 24.64 3.69
CA SER A 115 4.78 23.73 4.42
C SER A 115 5.74 22.78 5.11
N GLU A 116 5.91 22.92 6.42
CA GLU A 116 6.37 21.82 7.25
C GLU A 116 5.30 20.75 7.04
N THR A 117 5.48 19.92 6.02
CA THR A 117 4.69 18.71 5.88
C THR A 117 4.89 17.96 7.19
N LEU A 118 3.84 17.90 8.01
CA LEU A 118 3.85 17.20 9.31
C LEU A 118 4.29 15.73 9.18
N ALA A 119 4.26 15.20 7.96
CA ALA A 119 5.04 14.05 7.57
C ALA A 119 6.45 14.51 7.14
N HIS A 120 7.47 14.30 7.99
CA HIS A 120 8.78 13.97 7.44
C HIS A 120 8.58 12.71 6.60
N VAL A 121 8.33 12.89 5.30
CA VAL A 121 8.08 11.79 4.40
C VAL A 121 9.40 11.01 4.32
N HIS A 122 9.50 9.92 5.08
CA HIS A 122 10.45 8.86 4.80
C HIS A 122 9.96 8.15 3.53
N ALA A 123 10.00 8.87 2.40
CA ALA A 123 9.67 8.34 1.09
C ALA A 123 10.78 7.39 0.70
N THR A 124 10.59 6.11 1.00
CA THR A 124 11.43 5.07 0.41
C THR A 124 10.75 4.65 -0.88
N SER A 125 11.32 5.04 -2.02
CA SER A 125 10.84 4.57 -3.33
C SER A 125 11.75 3.45 -3.83
N PHE A 126 11.15 2.32 -4.18
CA PHE A 126 11.82 1.24 -4.90
C PHE A 126 10.81 0.57 -5.83
N ALA A 127 11.28 0.11 -6.98
CA ALA A 127 10.44 -0.66 -7.89
C ALA A 127 10.19 -2.05 -7.28
N VAL A 128 8.91 -2.42 -7.16
CA VAL A 128 8.51 -3.79 -6.81
C VAL A 128 8.14 -4.49 -8.11
N ALA A 129 8.82 -5.60 -8.40
CA ALA A 129 8.40 -6.55 -9.42
C ALA A 129 8.03 -7.86 -8.70
N SER A 130 6.80 -8.33 -8.89
CA SER A 130 6.36 -9.64 -8.41
C SER A 130 6.37 -10.64 -9.56
N ILE A 131 6.88 -11.84 -9.28
CA ILE A 131 6.70 -13.01 -10.13
C ILE A 131 6.05 -14.06 -9.24
N GLU A 132 4.79 -14.38 -9.52
CA GLU A 132 4.06 -15.39 -8.79
C GLU A 132 4.29 -16.76 -9.45
N MET A 133 4.79 -17.71 -8.66
CA MET A 133 5.04 -19.07 -9.12
C MET A 133 3.97 -19.98 -8.55
N THR A 134 2.99 -20.34 -9.37
CA THR A 134 1.94 -21.29 -9.01
C THR A 134 2.38 -22.73 -9.32
N PRO A 135 2.04 -23.72 -8.49
CA PRO A 135 2.32 -25.12 -8.80
C PRO A 135 1.50 -25.56 -10.03
N PRO A 136 2.00 -26.50 -10.85
CA PRO A 136 1.23 -27.04 -11.96
C PRO A 136 -0.12 -27.61 -11.50
N HIS A 137 -1.20 -27.20 -12.18
CA HIS A 137 -2.54 -27.74 -11.99
C HIS A 137 -3.36 -27.63 -13.29
N PRO A 138 -4.34 -28.50 -13.54
CA PRO A 138 -5.33 -28.28 -14.60
C PRO A 138 -6.13 -27.00 -14.32
N PRO A 139 -6.82 -26.42 -15.32
CA PRO A 139 -7.80 -25.35 -15.05
C PRO A 139 -8.71 -25.75 -13.89
N ARG A 140 -8.85 -24.87 -12.91
CA ARG A 140 -9.70 -25.13 -11.75
C ARG A 140 -11.14 -24.88 -12.16
N GLU A 141 -12.01 -25.81 -11.80
CA GLU A 141 -13.46 -25.67 -11.91
C GLU A 141 -14.04 -25.48 -10.51
N ASP A 142 -15.17 -24.79 -10.44
CA ASP A 142 -15.88 -24.60 -9.18
C ASP A 142 -16.34 -25.94 -8.62
N THR A 143 -15.92 -26.25 -7.39
CA THR A 143 -16.34 -27.47 -6.71
C THR A 143 -17.75 -27.31 -6.15
N PRO A 144 -18.50 -28.41 -5.92
CA PRO A 144 -19.79 -28.34 -5.23
C PRO A 144 -19.71 -27.66 -3.85
N ILE A 145 -18.59 -27.84 -3.13
CA ILE A 145 -18.35 -27.20 -1.83
C ILE A 145 -18.21 -25.70 -2.04
N TYR A 146 -17.41 -25.24 -3.00
CA TYR A 146 -17.26 -23.81 -3.30
C TYR A 146 -18.59 -23.16 -3.65
N LEU A 147 -19.38 -23.77 -4.56
CA LEU A 147 -20.69 -23.24 -4.95
C LEU A 147 -21.65 -23.15 -3.75
N GLN A 148 -21.63 -24.14 -2.86
CA GLN A 148 -22.42 -24.11 -1.63
C GLN A 148 -21.95 -23.01 -0.69
N THR A 149 -20.65 -22.91 -0.45
CA THR A 149 -20.02 -21.89 0.39
C THR A 149 -20.34 -20.48 -0.11
N HIS A 150 -20.08 -20.21 -1.39
CA HIS A 150 -20.37 -18.93 -2.02
C HIS A 150 -21.85 -18.57 -1.87
N ARG A 151 -22.75 -19.50 -2.21
CA ARG A 151 -24.19 -19.25 -2.09
C ARG A 151 -24.60 -18.98 -0.65
N HIS A 152 -24.03 -19.71 0.31
CA HIS A 152 -24.35 -19.54 1.71
C HIS A 152 -23.91 -18.18 2.22
N LEU A 153 -22.65 -17.81 1.97
CA LEU A 153 -22.07 -16.56 2.45
C LEU A 153 -22.72 -15.34 1.78
N VAL A 154 -22.84 -15.33 0.45
CA VAL A 154 -23.30 -14.17 -0.32
C VAL A 154 -24.82 -14.01 -0.29
N TYR A 155 -25.58 -15.06 -0.62
CA TYR A 155 -27.02 -14.92 -0.83
C TYR A 155 -27.87 -15.27 0.39
N LYS A 156 -27.38 -16.14 1.29
CA LYS A 156 -28.18 -16.59 2.45
C LYS A 156 -27.80 -15.85 3.74
N LEU A 157 -26.52 -15.63 3.99
CA LEU A 157 -26.06 -14.85 5.14
C LEU A 157 -25.93 -13.36 4.83
N ASP A 158 -25.95 -12.98 3.54
CA ASP A 158 -25.73 -11.61 3.08
C ASP A 158 -24.46 -11.01 3.73
N THR A 159 -23.42 -11.84 3.79
CA THR A 159 -22.15 -11.52 4.44
C THR A 159 -21.55 -10.29 3.74
N PRO A 160 -21.13 -9.26 4.49
CA PRO A 160 -20.62 -8.05 3.86
C PRO A 160 -19.21 -8.28 3.31
N CYS A 161 -18.84 -7.48 2.30
CA CYS A 161 -17.45 -7.29 1.90
C CYS A 161 -16.60 -6.98 3.14
N ALA A 162 -15.54 -7.75 3.35
CA ALA A 162 -14.67 -7.65 4.51
C ALA A 162 -13.96 -6.28 4.62
N ILE A 163 -13.90 -5.52 3.52
CA ILE A 163 -13.22 -4.21 3.47
C ILE A 163 -14.19 -3.04 3.63
N CYS A 164 -15.22 -2.95 2.79
CA CYS A 164 -16.09 -1.78 2.75
C CYS A 164 -17.49 -1.99 3.36
N GLY A 165 -17.83 -3.21 3.78
CA GLY A 165 -19.14 -3.48 4.38
C GLY A 165 -20.30 -3.65 3.38
N VAL A 166 -20.09 -3.41 2.08
CA VAL A 166 -21.11 -3.58 1.03
C VAL A 166 -21.61 -5.03 1.01
N ARG A 167 -22.92 -5.22 0.85
CA ARG A 167 -23.59 -6.52 0.84
C ARG A 167 -24.27 -6.76 -0.49
N GLN A 168 -24.69 -8.00 -0.72
CA GLN A 168 -25.45 -8.34 -1.92
C GLN A 168 -26.78 -7.57 -1.95
N SER A 169 -27.44 -7.45 -0.80
CA SER A 169 -28.69 -6.72 -0.66
C SER A 169 -28.57 -5.19 -0.84
N THR A 170 -27.34 -4.64 -0.77
CA THR A 170 -27.10 -3.19 -0.73
C THR A 170 -26.38 -2.66 -1.95
N LEU A 171 -26.09 -3.50 -2.95
CA LEU A 171 -25.41 -3.12 -4.20
C LEU A 171 -26.08 -1.95 -4.93
N HIS A 172 -27.41 -1.82 -4.83
CA HIS A 172 -28.16 -0.76 -5.50
C HIS A 172 -28.32 0.53 -4.68
N ASP A 173 -27.92 0.52 -3.40
CA ASP A 173 -28.02 1.69 -2.53
C ASP A 173 -26.69 2.45 -2.54
N SER A 174 -26.66 3.62 -3.16
CA SER A 174 -25.43 4.43 -3.24
C SER A 174 -24.93 4.95 -1.89
N THR A 175 -25.77 4.95 -0.86
CA THR A 175 -25.38 5.35 0.50
C THR A 175 -24.66 4.23 1.24
N GLU A 176 -25.03 2.98 0.97
CA GLU A 176 -24.39 1.79 1.54
C GLU A 176 -23.33 1.17 0.60
N ASN A 177 -23.32 1.57 -0.67
CA ASN A 177 -22.35 1.21 -1.70
C ASN A 177 -21.60 2.44 -2.25
N PRO A 178 -20.75 3.09 -1.43
CA PRO A 178 -20.03 4.30 -1.83
C PRO A 178 -18.96 4.05 -2.91
N PHE A 179 -18.56 2.79 -3.12
CA PHE A 179 -17.58 2.39 -4.11
C PHE A 179 -18.18 2.05 -5.48
N GLY A 180 -19.51 2.03 -5.60
CA GLY A 180 -20.19 1.64 -6.83
C GLY A 180 -19.90 0.19 -7.24
N ALA A 181 -19.71 -0.70 -6.26
CA ALA A 181 -19.55 -2.13 -6.48
C ALA A 181 -20.74 -2.70 -7.25
N GLN A 182 -20.49 -3.62 -8.18
CA GLN A 182 -21.54 -4.22 -9.01
C GLN A 182 -21.88 -5.65 -8.60
N ASP A 183 -21.00 -6.29 -7.83
CA ASP A 183 -21.17 -7.67 -7.42
C ASP A 183 -20.49 -7.97 -6.07
N ILE A 184 -20.95 -9.04 -5.43
CA ILE A 184 -20.29 -9.65 -4.26
C ILE A 184 -19.71 -11.01 -4.66
N GLU A 185 -18.41 -11.13 -4.46
CA GLU A 185 -17.58 -12.26 -4.84
C GLU A 185 -17.00 -12.94 -3.58
N THR A 186 -16.45 -14.13 -3.77
CA THR A 186 -15.72 -14.87 -2.74
C THR A 186 -14.29 -15.10 -3.16
N HIS A 187 -13.36 -14.93 -2.22
CA HIS A 187 -11.93 -15.02 -2.40
C HIS A 187 -11.33 -16.08 -1.47
N HIS A 188 -10.45 -16.92 -1.98
CA HIS A 188 -9.73 -17.93 -1.19
C HIS A 188 -8.68 -17.27 -0.28
N TYR A 189 -8.88 -17.28 1.03
CA TYR A 189 -7.96 -16.68 2.01
C TYR A 189 -7.98 -17.47 3.34
N PRO A 190 -6.82 -17.78 3.96
CA PRO A 190 -5.48 -17.30 3.60
C PRO A 190 -4.75 -18.14 2.56
N ILE A 191 -5.35 -19.22 2.05
CA ILE A 191 -4.70 -20.11 1.08
C ILE A 191 -5.45 -20.05 -0.25
N GLU A 192 -4.78 -19.53 -1.28
CA GLU A 192 -5.29 -19.50 -2.65
C GLU A 192 -5.53 -20.91 -3.20
N ARG A 193 -6.63 -21.08 -3.97
CA ARG A 193 -6.93 -22.35 -4.64
C ARG A 193 -5.84 -22.79 -5.62
N SER A 194 -5.17 -21.82 -6.25
CA SER A 194 -4.02 -22.06 -7.15
C SER A 194 -2.85 -22.71 -6.42
N LEU A 195 -2.68 -22.47 -5.12
CA LEU A 195 -1.57 -22.97 -4.31
C LEU A 195 -1.83 -24.31 -3.62
N LEU A 196 -3.05 -24.88 -3.73
CA LEU A 196 -3.43 -26.14 -3.10
C LEU A 196 -2.36 -27.23 -3.23
N ASN A 197 -1.84 -27.44 -4.44
CA ASN A 197 -0.90 -28.53 -4.73
C ASN A 197 0.48 -28.32 -4.09
N ALA A 198 0.79 -27.10 -3.61
CA ALA A 198 2.02 -26.77 -2.91
C ALA A 198 1.87 -26.81 -1.37
N CYS A 199 0.66 -26.96 -0.85
CA CYS A 199 0.39 -26.98 0.59
C CYS A 199 0.67 -28.35 1.22
N ASP A 200 1.26 -28.33 2.42
CA ASP A 200 1.46 -29.52 3.26
C ASP A 200 0.32 -29.63 4.28
N PRO A 201 -0.59 -30.63 4.15
CA PRO A 201 -1.70 -30.80 5.08
C PRO A 201 -1.27 -30.90 6.55
N LYS A 202 -0.08 -31.45 6.84
CA LYS A 202 0.40 -31.58 8.22
C LYS A 202 0.74 -30.24 8.85
N LYS A 203 1.18 -29.26 8.06
CA LYS A 203 1.43 -27.89 8.55
C LYS A 203 0.12 -27.14 8.73
N ILE A 204 -0.81 -27.29 7.78
CA ILE A 204 -2.13 -26.68 7.86
C ILE A 204 -2.92 -27.23 9.06
N HIS A 205 -2.80 -28.53 9.35
CA HIS A 205 -3.42 -29.19 10.52
C HIS A 205 -3.14 -28.47 11.86
N LEU A 206 -1.96 -27.85 12.01
CA LEU A 206 -1.59 -27.14 13.23
C LEU A 206 -2.46 -25.91 13.49
N MET A 207 -2.97 -25.28 12.42
CA MET A 207 -3.86 -24.11 12.49
C MET A 207 -5.32 -24.51 12.31
N PHE A 208 -5.58 -25.53 11.50
CA PHE A 208 -6.91 -26.02 11.12
C PHE A 208 -6.98 -27.54 11.35
N PRO A 209 -7.29 -27.99 12.60
CA PRO A 209 -7.25 -29.40 12.97
C PRO A 209 -8.15 -30.33 12.14
N GLN A 210 -9.14 -29.78 11.43
CA GLN A 210 -9.99 -30.53 10.49
C GLN A 210 -9.22 -31.02 9.25
N VAL A 211 -8.13 -30.37 8.87
CA VAL A 211 -7.26 -30.77 7.75
C VAL A 211 -6.31 -31.86 8.23
N LYS A 212 -6.42 -33.07 7.69
CA LYS A 212 -5.64 -34.26 8.13
C LYS A 212 -4.77 -34.82 7.01
N ASP A 213 -5.21 -34.67 5.77
CA ASP A 213 -4.64 -35.23 4.56
C ASP A 213 -4.98 -34.32 3.36
N HIS A 214 -4.59 -34.73 2.15
CA HIS A 214 -4.82 -33.93 0.96
C HIS A 214 -6.31 -33.76 0.63
N GLN A 215 -7.13 -34.79 0.87
CA GLN A 215 -8.57 -34.72 0.59
C GLN A 215 -9.26 -33.70 1.50
N THR A 216 -8.99 -33.77 2.80
CA THR A 216 -9.54 -32.82 3.77
C THR A 216 -8.95 -31.41 3.61
N LEU A 217 -7.74 -31.29 3.06
CA LEU A 217 -7.19 -30.00 2.62
C LEU A 217 -7.97 -29.44 1.43
N GLU A 218 -8.24 -30.25 0.41
CA GLU A 218 -9.02 -29.83 -0.76
C GLU A 218 -10.42 -29.35 -0.36
N ASP A 219 -11.10 -30.09 0.53
CA ASP A 219 -12.40 -29.69 1.09
C ASP A 219 -12.29 -28.38 1.89
N PHE A 220 -11.21 -28.22 2.68
CA PHE A 220 -10.96 -27.01 3.46
C PHE A 220 -10.78 -25.78 2.59
N ILE A 221 -10.04 -25.88 1.48
CA ILE A 221 -9.76 -24.73 0.60
C ILE A 221 -11.06 -24.07 0.13
N ASP A 222 -12.08 -24.85 -0.21
CA ASP A 222 -13.35 -24.33 -0.72
C ASP A 222 -14.41 -24.11 0.39
N SER A 223 -14.05 -24.36 1.65
CA SER A 223 -14.94 -24.18 2.81
C SER A 223 -15.01 -22.72 3.28
N GLU A 224 -16.07 -22.37 4.00
CA GLU A 224 -16.22 -21.05 4.64
C GLU A 224 -15.03 -20.63 5.51
N ALA A 225 -14.26 -21.58 6.05
CA ALA A 225 -13.08 -21.30 6.87
C ALA A 225 -11.88 -20.75 6.09
N ASN A 226 -11.88 -20.86 4.76
CA ASN A 226 -10.85 -20.36 3.86
C ASN A 226 -11.42 -19.40 2.81
N ILE A 227 -12.61 -18.83 3.04
CA ILE A 227 -13.26 -17.91 2.11
C ILE A 227 -13.51 -16.56 2.77
N MET A 228 -13.06 -15.51 2.09
CA MET A 228 -13.35 -14.11 2.41
C MET A 228 -14.37 -13.58 1.41
N VAL A 229 -15.39 -12.88 1.90
CA VAL A 229 -16.36 -12.19 1.03
C VAL A 229 -15.85 -10.80 0.70
N LEU A 230 -15.83 -10.45 -0.58
CA LEU A 230 -15.36 -9.18 -1.10
C LEU A 230 -16.32 -8.66 -2.17
N CYS A 231 -16.47 -7.35 -2.31
CA CYS A 231 -17.10 -6.82 -3.52
C CYS A 231 -16.11 -6.86 -4.70
N ASP A 232 -16.62 -6.80 -5.93
CA ASP A 232 -15.81 -6.79 -7.16
C ASP A 232 -14.69 -5.74 -7.16
N ILE A 233 -14.92 -4.56 -6.55
CA ILE A 233 -13.91 -3.52 -6.36
C ILE A 233 -12.77 -3.98 -5.44
N HIS A 234 -13.08 -4.48 -4.25
CA HIS A 234 -12.06 -4.92 -3.28
C HIS A 234 -11.50 -6.31 -3.60
N HIS A 235 -12.08 -7.02 -4.56
CA HIS A 235 -11.50 -8.25 -5.08
C HIS A 235 -10.48 -7.95 -6.20
N ARG A 236 -10.83 -7.11 -7.18
CA ARG A 236 -10.10 -7.03 -8.46
C ARG A 236 -9.71 -5.62 -8.93
N HIS A 237 -10.11 -4.55 -8.25
CA HIS A 237 -9.74 -3.21 -8.73
C HIS A 237 -8.23 -2.96 -8.58
N PRO A 238 -7.52 -2.37 -9.56
CA PRO A 238 -6.08 -2.14 -9.48
C PRO A 238 -5.59 -1.35 -8.27
N HIS A 239 -6.43 -0.46 -7.73
CA HIS A 239 -6.09 0.43 -6.60
C HIS A 239 -6.72 0.04 -5.26
N TYR A 240 -7.59 -0.97 -5.22
CA TYR A 240 -8.33 -1.36 -3.99
C TYR A 240 -8.36 -2.88 -3.76
N GLY A 241 -8.11 -3.66 -4.81
CA GLY A 241 -8.33 -5.10 -4.88
C GLY A 241 -7.20 -5.91 -4.27
N ILE A 242 -7.56 -6.98 -3.56
CA ILE A 242 -6.61 -7.91 -2.94
C ILE A 242 -5.63 -8.53 -3.93
N HIS A 243 -6.04 -8.75 -5.19
CA HIS A 243 -5.17 -9.29 -6.25
C HIS A 243 -4.15 -8.30 -6.81
N HIS A 244 -4.27 -7.01 -6.48
CA HIS A 244 -3.42 -5.96 -7.03
C HIS A 244 -2.58 -5.25 -5.97
N LEU A 245 -3.07 -5.22 -4.73
CA LEU A 245 -2.42 -4.53 -3.63
C LEU A 245 -1.50 -5.44 -2.84
N LEU A 246 -0.48 -4.84 -2.22
CA LEU A 246 0.27 -5.52 -1.18
C LEU A 246 -0.64 -5.74 0.03
N ALA A 247 -0.46 -6.84 0.76
CA ALA A 247 -1.33 -7.22 1.86
C ALA A 247 -1.53 -6.07 2.89
N GLN A 248 -0.47 -5.35 3.27
CA GLN A 248 -0.61 -4.24 4.21
C GLN A 248 -1.43 -3.06 3.65
N ASP A 249 -1.32 -2.80 2.35
CA ASP A 249 -2.06 -1.73 1.68
C ASP A 249 -3.53 -2.12 1.50
N PHE A 250 -3.79 -3.42 1.28
CA PHE A 250 -5.14 -3.96 1.22
C PHE A 250 -5.84 -3.91 2.58
N PHE A 251 -5.22 -4.45 3.63
CA PHE A 251 -5.85 -4.61 4.94
C PHE A 251 -5.97 -3.31 5.75
N ILE A 252 -5.25 -2.24 5.41
CA ILE A 252 -5.38 -0.96 6.10
C ILE A 252 -6.63 -0.17 5.67
N GLN A 253 -7.18 -0.45 4.48
CA GLN A 253 -8.28 0.33 3.87
C GLN A 253 -9.49 0.59 4.78
N PRO A 254 -10.00 -0.39 5.56
CA PRO A 254 -11.17 -0.18 6.43
C PRO A 254 -10.96 0.87 7.53
N TYR A 255 -9.69 1.20 7.83
CA TYR A 255 -9.31 2.06 8.95
C TYR A 255 -8.91 3.47 8.50
N LEU A 256 -8.90 3.73 7.20
CA LEU A 256 -8.51 5.01 6.64
C LEU A 256 -9.65 6.02 6.71
N PHE A 257 -9.30 7.30 6.75
CA PHE A 257 -10.28 8.36 6.56
C PHE A 257 -10.88 8.29 5.16
N GLY A 258 -12.17 8.66 5.04
CA GLY A 258 -12.87 8.70 3.76
C GLY A 258 -12.12 9.57 2.74
N GLY A 259 -11.86 9.00 1.56
CA GLY A 259 -11.16 9.68 0.47
C GLY A 259 -9.62 9.57 0.51
N TYR A 260 -9.04 8.99 1.56
CA TYR A 260 -7.61 8.68 1.59
C TYR A 260 -7.30 7.50 0.68
N GLN A 261 -6.29 7.62 -0.18
CA GLN A 261 -5.87 6.56 -1.10
C GLN A 261 -4.44 6.10 -0.79
N VAL A 262 -4.24 4.79 -0.65
CA VAL A 262 -2.92 4.19 -0.36
C VAL A 262 -2.11 4.00 -1.64
N VAL A 263 -2.80 3.73 -2.76
CA VAL A 263 -2.19 3.44 -4.05
C VAL A 263 -2.72 4.39 -5.11
N ALA A 264 -1.85 4.81 -6.02
CA ALA A 264 -2.15 5.68 -7.13
C ALA A 264 -1.32 5.28 -8.35
N ASP A 265 -1.85 5.54 -9.55
CA ASP A 265 -1.06 5.47 -10.75
C ASP A 265 0.05 6.54 -10.73
N ALA A 266 1.19 6.23 -11.36
CA ALA A 266 2.34 7.15 -11.38
C ALA A 266 1.99 8.53 -11.95
N ALA A 267 1.06 8.59 -12.91
CA ALA A 267 0.58 9.84 -13.50
C ALA A 267 -0.27 10.68 -12.53
N ASP A 268 -0.93 10.04 -11.57
CA ASP A 268 -1.85 10.66 -10.62
C ASP A 268 -1.26 10.84 -9.21
N ALA A 269 -0.05 10.31 -8.95
CA ALA A 269 0.57 10.28 -7.62
C ALA A 269 0.60 11.67 -6.95
N ALA A 270 1.00 12.72 -7.66
CA ALA A 270 1.03 14.08 -7.10
C ALA A 270 -0.35 14.61 -6.71
N LYS A 271 -1.37 14.30 -7.51
CA LYS A 271 -2.77 14.69 -7.25
C LYS A 271 -3.35 13.92 -6.06
N VAL A 272 -3.05 12.63 -5.95
CA VAL A 272 -3.47 11.79 -4.82
C VAL A 272 -2.81 12.26 -3.54
N LEU A 273 -1.50 12.52 -3.55
CA LEU A 273 -0.78 13.06 -2.38
C LEU A 273 -1.40 14.37 -1.89
N ALA A 274 -1.62 15.34 -2.78
CA ALA A 274 -2.28 16.60 -2.41
C ALA A 274 -3.71 16.41 -1.87
N THR A 275 -4.41 15.37 -2.33
CA THR A 275 -5.75 15.02 -1.82
C THR A 275 -5.67 14.40 -0.44
N ASN A 276 -4.76 13.45 -0.23
CA ASN A 276 -4.52 12.83 1.06
C ASN A 276 -4.10 13.86 2.13
N GLU A 277 -3.23 14.81 1.79
CA GLU A 277 -2.86 15.90 2.70
C GLU A 277 -4.09 16.69 3.16
N ARG A 278 -5.01 17.02 2.25
CA ARG A 278 -6.26 17.70 2.59
C ARG A 278 -7.16 16.86 3.49
N VAL A 279 -7.25 15.55 3.25
CA VAL A 279 -8.01 14.62 4.10
C VAL A 279 -7.44 14.63 5.52
N ILE A 280 -6.11 14.47 5.66
CA ILE A 280 -5.45 14.48 6.96
C ILE A 280 -5.63 15.83 7.67
N HIS A 281 -5.44 16.96 6.97
CA HIS A 281 -5.66 18.29 7.55
C HIS A 281 -7.09 18.48 8.05
N THR A 282 -8.08 18.04 7.27
CA THR A 282 -9.50 18.15 7.65
C THR A 282 -9.78 17.38 8.94
N HIS A 283 -9.27 16.16 9.06
CA HIS A 283 -9.50 15.34 10.26
C HIS A 283 -8.61 15.73 11.46
N SER A 284 -7.44 16.32 11.22
CA SER A 284 -6.54 16.77 12.29
C SER A 284 -6.97 18.10 12.91
N ALA A 285 -7.64 18.97 12.15
CA ALA A 285 -8.12 20.27 12.64
C ALA A 285 -9.30 20.17 13.62
N HIS A 286 -9.90 18.98 13.76
CA HIS A 286 -11.04 18.72 14.64
C HIS A 286 -10.68 17.98 15.94
N ASN A 287 -9.39 17.71 16.16
CA ASN A 287 -8.85 17.14 17.41
C ASN A 287 -8.10 18.21 18.20
#